data_AF-A0A9E5HF28-F1
#
_entry.id   AF-A0A9E5HF28-F1
#
_cell.length_a   1.000
_cell.length_b   1.000
_cell.length_c   1.000
_cell.angle_alpha   90.00
_cell.angle_beta   90.00
_cell.angle_gamma   90.00
#
_symmetry.space_group_name_H-M   'P 1'
#
loop_
_entity.id
_entity.type
_entity.pdbx_description
1 polymer ?
#
loop_
_entity_poly.entity_id
_entity_poly.type
_entity_poly.pdbx_seq_one_letter_code
_entity_poly.pdbx_strand_id
1 'polypeptide(L)'
;MPPFAYWSVDEFRARKDEAKHIIDGRCGWDITDYGADQFETMGLFLFTLRNGRLSDLEGGRGMCYAEKLLISRQDQLSPMHTHIIKAEDIINRGGATLIVELYGSDDQGNFAEDRGGVVYCDG
;
A
#
# COMPACT_ATOMS: atom_id res chain seq x y z
N MET A 1 -10.02 2.99 -13.64
CA MET A 1 -8.68 2.39 -13.51
C MET A 1 -7.88 2.62 -14.78
N PRO A 2 -6.53 2.67 -14.73
CA PRO A 2 -5.72 2.75 -15.94
C PRO A 2 -5.88 1.50 -16.83
N PRO A 3 -5.66 1.59 -18.16
CA PRO A 3 -5.95 0.50 -19.09
C PRO A 3 -5.28 -0.84 -18.75
N PHE A 4 -4.05 -0.80 -18.23
CA PHE A 4 -3.30 -2.03 -17.88
C PHE A 4 -3.93 -2.85 -16.76
N ALA A 5 -4.85 -2.27 -15.98
CA ALA A 5 -5.60 -2.98 -14.95
C ALA A 5 -6.51 -4.08 -15.52
N TYR A 6 -6.80 -4.02 -16.82
CA TYR A 6 -7.73 -4.91 -17.51
C TYR A 6 -7.06 -5.81 -18.55
N TRP A 7 -5.73 -5.74 -18.69
CA TRP A 7 -5.02 -6.62 -19.60
C TRP A 7 -5.12 -8.08 -19.13
N SER A 8 -5.45 -8.96 -20.06
CA SER A 8 -5.27 -10.39 -19.88
C SER A 8 -3.78 -10.72 -19.70
N VAL A 9 -3.49 -11.92 -19.20
CA VAL A 9 -2.12 -12.41 -19.04
C VAL A 9 -1.36 -12.39 -20.37
N ASP A 10 -2.01 -12.75 -21.47
CA ASP A 10 -1.36 -12.81 -22.79
C ASP A 10 -1.10 -11.41 -23.36
N GLU A 11 -2.02 -10.46 -23.16
CA GLU A 11 -1.76 -9.05 -23.50
C GLU A 11 -0.61 -8.48 -22.68
N PHE A 12 -0.56 -8.77 -21.37
CA PHE A 12 0.50 -8.29 -20.51
C PHE A 12 1.86 -8.87 -20.94
N ARG A 13 1.91 -10.16 -21.28
CA ARG A 13 3.13 -10.82 -21.81
C ARG A 13 3.57 -10.21 -23.14
N ALA A 14 2.63 -10.00 -24.06
CA ALA A 14 2.92 -9.41 -25.37
C ALA A 14 3.42 -7.96 -25.27
N ARG A 15 2.97 -7.22 -24.26
CA ARG A 15 3.32 -5.81 -24.02
C ARG A 15 4.38 -5.62 -22.93
N LYS A 16 5.11 -6.67 -22.54
CA LYS A 16 6.05 -6.63 -21.42
C LYS A 16 7.06 -5.48 -21.50
N ASP A 17 7.55 -5.18 -22.69
CA ASP A 17 8.53 -4.11 -22.91
C ASP A 17 7.89 -2.71 -22.72
N GLU A 18 6.68 -2.50 -23.25
CA GLU A 18 5.88 -1.29 -22.99
C GLU A 18 5.52 -1.15 -21.50
N ALA A 19 5.28 -2.29 -20.84
CA ALA A 19 4.92 -2.38 -19.44
C ALA A 19 6.12 -2.26 -18.49
N LYS A 20 7.35 -2.00 -18.99
CA LYS A 20 8.56 -2.00 -18.16
C LYS A 20 8.45 -1.12 -16.92
N HIS A 21 7.87 0.08 -17.04
CA HIS A 21 7.68 0.98 -15.90
C HIS A 21 6.68 0.43 -14.88
N ILE A 22 5.63 -0.26 -15.33
CA ILE A 22 4.63 -0.91 -14.48
C ILE A 22 5.30 -2.05 -13.69
N ILE A 23 6.11 -2.85 -14.38
CA ILE A 23 6.83 -4.00 -13.80
C ILE A 23 7.89 -3.53 -12.80
N ASP A 24 8.78 -2.62 -13.22
CA ASP A 24 9.85 -2.11 -12.37
C ASP A 24 9.30 -1.38 -11.13
N GLY A 25 8.17 -0.68 -11.29
CA GLY A 25 7.48 0.03 -10.21
C GLY A 25 6.59 -0.86 -9.34
N ARG A 26 6.42 -2.14 -9.69
CA ARG A 26 5.47 -3.07 -9.06
C ARG A 26 4.04 -2.47 -8.98
N CYS A 27 3.62 -1.82 -10.06
CA CYS A 27 2.27 -1.29 -10.19
C CYS A 27 1.29 -2.41 -10.58
N GLY A 28 0.01 -2.22 -10.26
CA GLY A 28 -1.06 -3.17 -10.58
C GLY A 28 -1.71 -3.83 -9.37
N TRP A 29 -2.39 -4.94 -9.63
CA TRP A 29 -3.14 -5.71 -8.64
C TRP A 29 -2.23 -6.43 -7.65
N ASP A 30 -2.62 -6.40 -6.40
CA ASP A 30 -1.97 -7.13 -5.31
C ASP A 30 -3.05 -7.66 -4.36
N ILE A 31 -2.95 -8.94 -4.03
CA ILE A 31 -3.86 -9.68 -3.14
C ILE A 31 -2.97 -10.38 -2.13
N THR A 32 -3.22 -10.12 -0.85
CA THR A 32 -2.49 -10.77 0.23
C THR A 32 -3.44 -11.18 1.35
N ASP A 33 -3.18 -12.34 1.93
CA ASP A 33 -3.72 -12.82 3.20
C ASP A 33 -2.65 -12.78 4.31
N TYR A 34 -1.57 -12.04 4.05
CA TYR A 34 -0.39 -11.94 4.92
C TYR A 34 0.25 -13.28 5.30
N GLY A 35 0.03 -14.34 4.50
CA GLY A 35 0.51 -15.69 4.77
C GLY A 35 -0.26 -16.42 5.86
N ALA A 36 -1.48 -15.96 6.19
CA ALA A 36 -2.32 -16.54 7.23
C ALA A 36 -3.33 -17.58 6.72
N ASP A 37 -3.43 -17.80 5.39
CA ASP A 37 -4.44 -18.66 4.75
C ASP A 37 -5.89 -18.30 5.13
N GLN A 38 -6.13 -17.03 5.50
CA GLN A 38 -7.38 -16.53 6.07
C GLN A 38 -7.83 -15.23 5.43
N PHE A 39 -7.73 -15.11 4.10
CA PHE A 39 -8.02 -13.88 3.35
C PHE A 39 -9.33 -13.18 3.77
N GLU A 40 -10.39 -13.94 4.04
CA GLU A 40 -11.71 -13.40 4.40
C GLU A 40 -11.69 -12.52 5.66
N THR A 41 -10.89 -12.90 6.66
CA THR A 41 -10.81 -12.19 7.95
C THR A 41 -9.52 -11.40 8.10
N MET A 42 -8.43 -11.85 7.49
CA MET A 42 -7.13 -11.17 7.48
C MET A 42 -6.60 -11.12 6.05
N GLY A 43 -6.64 -9.94 5.45
CA GLY A 43 -6.23 -9.77 4.06
C GLY A 43 -6.41 -8.35 3.57
N LEU A 44 -5.92 -8.11 2.36
CA LEU A 44 -6.04 -6.84 1.69
C LEU A 44 -6.03 -7.05 0.18
N PHE A 45 -6.93 -6.36 -0.51
CA PHE A 45 -6.90 -6.24 -1.95
C PHE A 45 -6.53 -4.82 -2.33
N LEU A 46 -5.53 -4.64 -3.20
CA LEU A 46 -5.10 -3.30 -3.58
C LEU A 46 -4.71 -3.20 -5.04
N PHE A 47 -4.65 -1.95 -5.52
CA PHE A 47 -4.10 -1.60 -6.81
C PHE A 47 -3.10 -0.45 -6.66
N THR A 48 -1.84 -0.69 -7.03
CA THR A 48 -0.82 0.35 -7.08
C THR A 48 -0.91 1.10 -8.40
N LEU A 49 -1.36 2.36 -8.36
CA LEU A 49 -1.56 3.23 -9.53
C LEU A 49 -0.24 3.78 -10.06
N ARG A 50 0.62 4.19 -9.15
CA ARG A 50 1.96 4.76 -9.41
C ARG A 50 2.84 4.47 -8.20
N ASN A 51 4.14 4.32 -8.45
CA ASN A 51 5.09 4.05 -7.39
C ASN A 51 6.45 4.66 -7.74
N GLY A 52 6.96 5.46 -6.82
CA GLY A 52 8.31 6.01 -6.87
C GLY A 52 9.37 4.93 -6.70
N ARG A 53 10.61 5.27 -7.09
CA ARG A 53 11.79 4.42 -6.83
C ARG A 53 12.56 4.96 -5.64
N LEU A 54 13.14 4.06 -4.84
CA LEU A 54 14.00 4.47 -3.72
C LEU A 54 15.18 5.35 -4.20
N SER A 55 15.75 5.04 -5.36
CA SER A 55 16.81 5.85 -5.97
C SER A 55 16.38 7.28 -6.31
N ASP A 56 15.10 7.47 -6.65
CA ASP A 56 14.54 8.79 -6.96
C ASP A 56 14.34 9.60 -5.67
N LEU A 57 13.88 8.93 -4.60
CA LEU A 57 13.78 9.50 -3.26
C LEU A 57 15.16 9.92 -2.71
N GLU A 58 16.15 9.03 -2.76
CA GLU A 58 17.53 9.30 -2.31
C GLU A 58 18.19 10.42 -3.12
N GLY A 59 17.90 10.49 -4.42
CA GLY A 59 18.40 11.53 -5.31
C GLY A 59 17.64 12.85 -5.25
N GLY A 60 16.54 12.94 -4.49
CA GLY A 60 15.67 14.12 -4.42
C GLY A 60 15.08 14.54 -5.77
N ARG A 61 14.97 13.61 -6.74
CA ARG A 61 14.56 13.88 -8.12
C ARG A 61 13.73 12.73 -8.66
N GLY A 62 12.76 13.01 -9.52
CA GLY A 62 11.87 11.99 -10.04
C GLY A 62 10.63 11.80 -9.17
N MET A 63 10.01 10.62 -9.23
CA MET A 63 8.77 10.35 -8.51
C MET A 63 9.09 9.88 -7.09
N CYS A 64 8.91 10.76 -6.11
CA CYS A 64 9.14 10.46 -4.69
C CYS A 64 7.85 10.04 -3.94
N TYR A 65 6.78 9.72 -4.67
CA TYR A 65 5.47 9.40 -4.10
C TYR A 65 4.88 8.15 -4.73
N ALA A 66 3.93 7.53 -4.03
CA ALA A 66 3.15 6.41 -4.51
C ALA A 66 1.67 6.67 -4.28
N GLU A 67 0.81 5.97 -5.02
CA GLU A 67 -0.63 6.04 -4.85
C GLU A 67 -1.21 4.63 -4.99
N LYS A 68 -2.03 4.22 -4.01
CA LYS A 68 -2.68 2.91 -3.99
C LYS A 68 -4.18 3.07 -3.72
N LEU A 69 -4.98 2.27 -4.42
CA LEU A 69 -6.36 2.00 -4.03
C LEU A 69 -6.35 0.78 -3.13
N LEU A 70 -6.95 0.90 -1.96
CA LEU A 70 -7.07 -0.17 -0.97
C LEU A 70 -8.54 -0.56 -0.88
N ILE A 71 -8.82 -1.85 -0.96
CA ILE A 71 -10.17 -2.43 -0.95
C ILE A 71 -10.19 -3.46 0.18
N SER A 72 -10.86 -3.11 1.27
CA SER A 72 -11.09 -4.02 2.40
C SER A 72 -12.55 -4.45 2.42
N ARG A 73 -12.79 -5.72 2.79
CA ARG A 73 -14.14 -6.20 3.10
C ARG A 73 -14.57 -5.71 4.47
N GLN A 74 -15.87 -5.86 4.76
CA GLN A 74 -16.38 -5.64 6.10
C GLN A 74 -15.63 -6.56 7.10
N ASP A 75 -15.17 -5.98 8.20
CA ASP A 75 -14.46 -6.65 9.30
C ASP A 75 -13.16 -7.39 8.89
N GLN A 76 -12.62 -7.12 7.70
CA GLN A 76 -11.35 -7.67 7.25
C GLN A 76 -10.18 -6.88 7.83
N LEU A 77 -9.30 -7.57 8.55
CA LEU A 77 -8.15 -6.99 9.23
C LEU A 77 -6.93 -6.92 8.31
N SER A 78 -6.21 -5.79 8.35
CA SER A 78 -4.80 -5.72 7.97
C SER A 78 -3.96 -5.70 9.25
N PRO A 79 -2.95 -6.57 9.41
CA PRO A 79 -2.20 -6.70 10.65
C PRO A 79 -1.40 -5.44 10.97
N MET A 80 -1.11 -5.26 12.26
CA MET A 80 -0.27 -4.18 12.75
C MET A 80 1.11 -4.21 12.08
N HIS A 81 1.55 -3.06 11.58
CA HIS A 81 2.86 -2.92 10.96
C HIS A 81 3.33 -1.46 11.03
N THR A 82 4.62 -1.26 10.74
CA THR A 82 5.22 0.07 10.57
C THR A 82 6.07 0.09 9.30
N HIS A 83 6.36 1.29 8.81
CA HIS A 83 7.25 1.50 7.70
C HIS A 83 8.48 2.27 8.14
N ILE A 84 9.67 1.74 7.86
CA ILE A 84 10.94 2.36 8.22
C ILE A 84 11.16 3.68 7.46
N ILE A 85 10.69 3.76 6.21
CA ILE A 85 10.96 4.89 5.30
C ILE A 85 9.67 5.61 4.87
N LYS A 86 8.59 4.87 4.64
CA LYS A 86 7.36 5.40 4.04
C LYS A 86 6.57 6.20 5.09
N ALA A 87 6.27 7.45 4.78
CA ALA A 87 5.14 8.17 5.37
C ALA A 87 3.92 8.00 4.45
N GLU A 88 2.72 7.85 5.01
CA GLU A 88 1.52 7.66 4.22
C GLU A 88 0.29 8.34 4.83
N ASP A 89 -0.57 8.84 3.94
CA ASP A 89 -1.90 9.32 4.27
C ASP A 89 -2.89 8.21 3.91
N ILE A 90 -3.58 7.66 4.91
CA ILE A 90 -4.64 6.68 4.69
C ILE A 90 -5.96 7.44 4.55
N ILE A 91 -6.56 7.34 3.36
CA ILE A 91 -7.77 8.11 3.02
C ILE A 91 -8.95 7.15 2.85
N ASN A 92 -9.97 7.30 3.69
CA ASN A 92 -11.25 6.64 3.45
C ASN A 92 -11.97 7.35 2.28
N ARG A 93 -11.86 6.77 1.08
CA ARG A 93 -12.48 7.30 -0.14
C ARG A 93 -13.99 7.05 -0.23
N GLY A 94 -14.57 6.27 0.69
CA GLY A 94 -16.00 6.01 0.77
C GLY A 94 -16.35 4.54 0.99
N GLY A 95 -17.64 4.26 1.17
CA GLY A 95 -18.18 2.92 1.44
C GLY A 95 -18.58 2.77 2.90
N ALA A 96 -17.66 2.33 3.75
CA ALA A 96 -17.88 2.08 5.17
C ALA A 96 -16.97 2.95 6.05
N THR A 97 -17.07 2.80 7.37
CA THR A 97 -16.11 3.39 8.31
C THR A 97 -14.81 2.59 8.29
N LEU A 98 -13.68 3.28 8.13
CA LEU A 98 -12.36 2.69 8.31
C LEU A 98 -11.91 2.94 9.75
N ILE A 99 -11.53 1.88 10.45
CA ILE A 99 -10.93 1.96 11.78
C ILE A 99 -9.43 1.81 11.63
N VAL A 100 -8.68 2.71 12.27
CA VAL A 100 -7.22 2.68 12.33
C VAL A 100 -6.81 2.67 13.80
N GLU A 101 -6.12 1.62 14.20
CA GLU A 101 -5.53 1.50 15.53
C GLU A 101 -4.03 1.82 15.43
N LEU A 102 -3.53 2.66 16.35
CA LEU A 102 -2.18 3.22 16.29
C LEU A 102 -1.48 3.05 17.64
N TYR A 103 -0.19 2.70 17.56
CA TYR A 103 0.69 2.58 18.71
C TYR A 103 2.02 3.28 18.44
N GLY A 104 2.75 3.62 19.51
CA GLY A 104 4.07 4.20 19.42
C GLY A 104 5.17 3.15 19.17
N SER A 105 6.42 3.64 19.21
CA SER A 105 7.60 2.79 19.18
C SER A 105 8.52 3.07 20.36
N ASP A 106 9.24 2.04 20.80
CA ASP A 106 10.29 2.18 21.82
C ASP A 106 11.52 2.93 21.26
N ASP A 107 12.54 3.14 22.11
CA ASP A 107 13.75 3.87 21.72
C ASP A 107 14.60 3.14 20.66
N GLN A 108 14.26 1.87 20.35
CA GLN A 108 14.89 1.05 19.31
C GLN A 108 14.01 0.93 18.04
N GLY A 109 12.82 1.53 18.04
CA GLY A 109 11.87 1.47 16.92
C GLY A 109 10.97 0.24 16.89
N ASN A 110 10.92 -0.55 17.98
CA ASN A 110 9.99 -1.68 18.09
C ASN A 110 8.61 -1.22 18.56
N PHE A 111 7.60 -2.06 18.36
CA PHE A 111 6.24 -1.85 18.87
C PHE A 111 6.23 -1.54 20.38
N ALA A 112 5.54 -0.47 20.77
CA ALA A 112 5.32 -0.11 22.16
C ALA A 112 3.86 0.30 22.38
N GLU A 113 3.11 -0.52 23.11
CA GLU A 113 1.68 -0.32 23.37
C GLU A 113 1.42 0.89 24.30
N ASP A 114 2.36 1.17 25.19
CA ASP A 114 2.30 2.22 26.20
C ASP A 114 2.81 3.59 25.71
N ARG A 115 3.26 3.65 24.46
CA ARG A 115 3.76 4.87 23.82
C ARG A 115 2.79 5.32 22.72
N GLY A 116 2.80 6.62 22.43
CA GLY A 116 1.95 7.23 21.42
C GLY A 116 2.70 8.22 20.54
N GLY A 117 1.97 8.85 19.62
CA GLY A 117 2.48 9.89 18.73
C GLY A 117 1.42 10.94 18.43
N VAL A 118 1.79 11.92 17.62
CA VAL A 118 0.84 12.93 17.10
C VAL A 118 0.44 12.50 15.70
N VAL A 119 -0.86 12.47 15.44
CA VAL A 119 -1.43 12.22 14.11
C VAL A 119 -2.26 13.44 13.72
N TYR A 120 -2.07 13.89 12.48
CA TYR A 120 -2.87 14.95 11.89
C TYR A 120 -4.00 14.31 11.08
N CYS A 121 -5.24 14.68 11.40
CA CYS A 121 -6.42 14.28 10.65
C CYS A 121 -6.91 15.49 9.85
N ASP A 122 -6.67 15.48 8.54
CA ASP A 122 -7.12 16.52 7.59
C ASP A 122 -6.52 17.94 7.79
N GLY A 123 -5.37 18.06 8.46
CA GLY A 123 -4.61 19.31 8.62
C GLY A 123 -4.73 19.92 10.00
#